data_AF-A0A3M8CYF9-F1
#
_entry.id   AF-A0A3M8CYF9-F1
#
_cell.length_a   1.000
_cell.length_b   1.000
_cell.length_c   1.000
_cell.angle_alpha   90.00
_cell.angle_beta   90.00
_cell.angle_gamma   90.00
#
_symmetry.space_group_name_H-M   'P 1'
#
loop_
_entity.id
_entity.type
_entity.pdbx_description
1 polymer ?
#
loop_
_entity_poly.entity_id
_entity_poly.type
_entity_poly.pdbx_seq_one_letter_code
_entity_poly.pdbx_strand_id
1 'polypeptide(L)' 'MAACYRACLELAAKIPDIKSITFCAISTGVFGFPKPEAAKVAVQTVNDWRLLVWI' A
#
# COMPACT_ATOMS: atom_id res chain seq x y z
N MET A 1 2.23 -9.48 -0.18
CA MET A 1 2.37 -8.13 -0.76
C MET A 1 1.24 -7.19 -0.34
N ALA A 2 -0.04 -7.43 -0.65
CA ALA A 2 -1.16 -6.55 -0.24
C ALA A 2 -1.20 -6.25 1.28
N ALA A 3 -0.87 -7.24 2.12
CA ALA A 3 -0.79 -7.04 3.57
C ALA A 3 0.24 -5.98 4.00
N CYS A 4 1.36 -5.84 3.27
CA CYS A 4 2.38 -4.83 3.57
C CYS A 4 1.84 -3.41 3.37
N TYR A 5 1.11 -3.17 2.27
CA TYR A 5 0.47 -1.87 2.02
C TYR A 5 -0.58 -1.56 3.08
N ARG A 6 -1.48 -2.51 3.39
CA ARG A 6 -2.52 -2.32 4.42
C ARG A 6 -1.94 -1.98 5.79
N ALA A 7 -0.94 -2.74 6.24
CA ALA A 7 -0.31 -2.50 7.53
C ALA A 7 0.31 -1.09 7.63
N CYS A 8 1.00 -0.63 6.59
CA CYS A 8 1.56 0.72 6.55
C CYS A 8 0.48 1.81 6.57
N LEU A 9 -0.60 1.64 5.80
CA LEU A 9 -1.71 2.59 5.73
C LEU A 9 -2.49 2.66 7.04
N GLU A 10 -2.81 1.52 7.65
CA GLU A 10 -3.48 1.45 8.96
C GLU A 10 -2.65 2.08 10.07
N LEU A 11 -1.33 1.89 10.05
CA LEU A 11 -0.45 2.53 11.02
C LEU A 11 -0.42 4.05 10.80
N ALA A 12 -0.27 4.50 9.56
CA ALA A 12 -0.26 5.92 9.22
C ALA A 12 -1.57 6.62 9.65
N ALA A 13 -2.73 6.00 9.42
CA ALA A 13 -4.04 6.55 9.79
C ALA A 13 -4.25 6.70 11.31
N LYS A 14 -3.49 5.99 12.14
CA LYS A 14 -3.55 6.10 13.60
C LYS A 14 -2.70 7.26 14.14
N ILE A 15 -1.89 7.90 13.30
CA ILE A 15 -0.98 8.97 13.72
C ILE A 15 -1.58 10.32 13.27
N PRO A 16 -1.93 11.24 14.19
CA PRO A 16 -2.72 12.45 13.89
C PRO A 16 -2.18 13.38 12.80
N ASP A 17 -0.87 13.33 12.51
CA ASP A 17 -0.19 14.28 11.63
C ASP A 17 0.38 13.66 10.34
N ILE A 18 0.17 12.36 10.10
CA ILE A 18 0.61 11.73 8.85
C ILE A 18 -0.46 11.93 7.78
N LYS A 19 -0.15 12.78 6.80
CA LYS A 19 -1.05 13.12 5.68
C LYS A 19 -0.65 12.46 4.36
N SER A 20 0.56 11.94 4.27
CA SER A 20 1.10 11.33 3.06
C SER A 20 2.04 10.18 3.38
N ILE A 21 2.03 9.18 2.49
CA ILE A 21 2.95 8.04 2.52
C ILE A 21 3.37 7.74 1.09
N THR A 22 4.64 7.41 0.89
CA THR A 22 5.18 6.98 -0.39
C THR A 22 5.66 5.54 -0.28
N PHE A 23 5.42 4.76 -1.33
CA PHE A 23 5.85 3.37 -1.41
C PHE A 23 6.88 3.19 -2.50
N CYS A 24 7.94 2.44 -2.20
CA CYS A 24 8.80 1.88 -3.23
C CYS A 24 8.07 0.73 -3.97
N ALA A 25 8.69 0.22 -5.04
CA ALA A 25 8.19 -0.95 -5.77
C ALA A 25 8.44 -2.26 -4.98
N ILE A 26 7.67 -2.44 -3.89
CA ILE A 26 7.78 -3.54 -2.93
C ILE A 26 7.84 -4.89 -3.66
N SER A 27 8.79 -5.73 -3.26
CA SER A 27 9.02 -7.09 -3.78
C SER A 27 9.50 -7.21 -5.23
N THR A 28 9.68 -6.12 -5.99
CA THR A 28 10.07 -6.19 -7.43
C THR A 28 11.58 -6.09 -7.71
N GLY A 29 12.40 -5.92 -6.67
CA GLY A 29 13.87 -5.90 -6.75
C GLY A 29 14.45 -7.29 -6.55
N VAL A 30 15.25 -7.47 -5.50
CA VAL A 30 15.88 -8.77 -5.14
C VAL A 30 14.87 -9.91 -5.02
N PHE A 31 13.64 -9.64 -4.59
CA PHE A 31 12.60 -10.65 -4.43
C PHE A 31 11.89 -11.06 -5.74
N GLY A 32 12.17 -10.38 -6.86
CA GLY A 32 11.78 -10.84 -8.20
C GLY A 32 10.28 -10.86 -8.51
N PHE A 33 9.42 -10.24 -7.71
CA PHE A 33 7.99 -10.23 -7.99
C PHE A 33 7.70 -9.44 -9.29
N PRO A 34 6.88 -9.98 -10.21
CA PRO A 34 6.58 -9.33 -11.49
C PRO A 34 6.00 -7.92 -11.34
N LYS A 35 6.59 -6.95 -12.06
CA LYS A 35 6.26 -5.52 -11.92
C LYS A 35 4.80 -5.19 -12.28
N PRO A 36 4.21 -5.69 -13.40
CA PRO A 36 2.82 -5.39 -13.73
C PRO A 36 1.83 -5.88 -12.66
N GLU A 37 2.06 -7.07 -12.11
CA GLU A 37 1.27 -7.70 -11.07
C GLU A 37 1.43 -6.97 -9.74
N ALA A 38 2.67 -6.59 -9.39
CA ALA A 38 2.98 -5.77 -8.23
C ALA A 38 2.23 -4.44 -8.27
N ALA A 39 2.25 -3.75 -9.42
CA ALA A 39 1.56 -2.49 -9.60
C ALA A 39 0.05 -2.63 -9.43
N LYS A 40 -0.57 -3.68 -10.00
CA LYS A 40 -2.00 -3.98 -9.81
C LYS A 40 -2.34 -4.16 -8.34
N VAL A 41 -1.57 -5.00 -7.63
CA VAL A 41 -1.77 -5.25 -6.19
C VAL A 41 -1.63 -3.97 -5.38
N ALA A 42 -0.61 -3.14 -5.65
CA ALA A 42 -0.37 -1.89 -4.95
C ALA A 42 -1.55 -0.92 -5.11
N VAL A 43 -1.96 -0.65 -6.36
CA VAL A 43 -3.04 0.31 -6.66
C VAL A 43 -4.39 -0.17 -6.13
N GLN A 44 -4.74 -1.44 -6.33
CA GLN A 44 -5.99 -2.02 -5.83
C GLN A 44 -6.04 -1.93 -4.30
N THR A 45 -4.98 -2.35 -3.61
CA THR A 45 -4.95 -2.33 -2.14
C THR A 45 -5.12 -0.91 -1.57
N VAL A 46 -4.47 0.09 -2.17
CA VAL A 46 -4.59 1.49 -1.72
C VAL A 46 -6.00 2.03 -1.98
N ASN A 47 -6.59 1.75 -3.15
CA ASN A 47 -7.94 2.19 -3.48
C ASN A 47 -9.00 1.54 -2.58
N ASP A 48 -8.91 0.23 -2.36
CA ASP A 48 -9.84 -0.50 -1.49
C ASP A 48 -9.75 0.00 -0.04
N TRP A 49 -8.52 0.17 0.48
CA TRP A 49 -8.31 0.71 1.82
C TRP A 49 -8.88 2.12 1.95
N ARG A 50 -8.64 2.98 0.95
CA ARG A 50 -9.22 4.33 0.92
C ARG A 50 -10.74 4.25 1.01
N LEU A 51 -11.40 3.48 0.15
CA LEU A 51 -12.87 3.39 0.16
C LEU A 51 -13.44 2.95 1.52
N LEU A 52 -12.74 2.11 2.28
CA LEU A 52 -13.19 1.66 3.60
C LEU A 52 -13.00 2.69 4.72
N VAL A 53 -12.01 3.58 4.63
CA VAL A 53 -11.68 4.54 5.70
C VAL A 53 -12.46 5.87 5.54
N TRP A 54 -12.99 6.15 4.35
CA TRP A 54 -13.81 7.34 4.07
C TRP A 54 -15.32 7.09 4.19
N ILE A 55 -15.74 5.95 4.75
CA ILE A 55 -17.12 5.61 5.15
C ILE A 55 -17.15 5.57 6.68
#